data_AF-A0A4U0NR88-F1
#
_entry.id   AF-A0A4U0NR88-F1
#
_cell.length_a   1.000
_cell.length_b   1.000
_cell.length_c   1.000
_cell.angle_alpha   90.00
_cell.angle_beta   90.00
_cell.angle_gamma   90.00
#
_symmetry.space_group_name_H-M   'P 1'
#
loop_
_entity.id
_entity.type
_entity.pdbx_description
1 polymer ?
#
loop_
_entity_poly.entity_id
_entity_poly.type
_entity_poly.pdbx_seq_one_letter_code
_entity_poly.pdbx_strand_id
1 'polypeptide(L)'
;MKFAWIDIRSVPADRRAALVEAAVHARIDGIVDDGPEILAGLPPTVRKVLVAAAPGDGAAEGWDGYDVLLTDITDDDGLSMLHGRALEGQDSVAAHVPVVDDASLTLACSAARALPYTAVTFKDPTKIPLEIVIAAADKAPGQLICRADSLEEAKIILDVLEKGSEGVLFAPKSVAEVLELAELLRTDTPPLTLTQLTVESIEHSGLGDRVCVDTCSYLHKDEGILVGSYSHGFILCSSETHPLPYMPTRPFRVNAGALQSYVLGTDNRTNYLSELGAGDTVLAVSTTGRTRRVVVGRVKLESRPLLTIKTRADDGTLVSLAVQDDWHVRVLGPGDAVRNVTELKQGDQLMGYLATDQRHVGWPVGEFCVEK
;
A
#
# COMPACT_ATOMS: atom_id res chain seq x y z
N MET A 1 -1.37 10.47 6.74
CA MET A 1 -1.81 9.83 5.50
C MET A 1 -0.82 10.24 4.41
N LYS A 2 -0.39 9.32 3.55
CA LYS A 2 0.51 9.66 2.45
C LYS A 2 -0.25 10.38 1.34
N PHE A 3 0.41 11.31 0.65
CA PHE A 3 -0.21 12.07 -0.45
C PHE A 3 0.77 12.31 -1.60
N ALA A 4 0.29 12.90 -2.70
CA ALA A 4 1.14 13.33 -3.78
C ALA A 4 0.69 14.67 -4.37
N TRP A 5 1.68 15.40 -4.86
CA TRP A 5 1.53 16.58 -5.70
C TRP A 5 2.00 16.26 -7.11
N ILE A 6 1.14 16.53 -8.09
CA ILE A 6 1.44 16.29 -9.50
C ILE A 6 1.98 17.58 -10.12
N ASP A 7 3.25 17.55 -10.54
CA ASP A 7 3.94 18.66 -11.18
C ASP A 7 3.67 18.67 -12.69
N ILE A 8 2.88 19.63 -13.14
CA ILE A 8 2.51 19.78 -14.56
C ILE A 8 3.35 20.82 -15.31
N ARG A 9 4.29 21.51 -14.64
CA ARG A 9 5.11 22.57 -15.26
C ARG A 9 5.90 22.05 -16.45
N SER A 10 6.43 20.83 -16.33
CA SER A 10 7.19 20.15 -17.39
C SER A 10 6.33 19.35 -18.38
N VAL A 11 5.01 19.26 -18.15
CA VAL A 11 4.09 18.51 -19.00
C VAL A 11 3.70 19.35 -20.22
N PRO A 12 3.79 18.80 -21.45
CA PRO A 12 3.32 19.47 -22.66
C PRO A 12 1.84 19.86 -22.59
N ALA A 13 1.50 21.05 -23.10
CA ALA A 13 0.18 21.65 -22.97
C ALA A 13 -0.98 20.77 -23.49
N ASP A 14 -0.74 20.00 -24.55
CA ASP A 14 -1.70 19.06 -25.15
C ASP A 14 -2.05 17.87 -24.24
N ARG A 15 -1.21 17.58 -23.24
CA ARG A 15 -1.41 16.46 -22.29
C ARG A 15 -1.86 16.90 -20.90
N ARG A 16 -1.69 18.18 -20.53
CA ARG A 16 -1.99 18.70 -19.17
C ARG A 16 -3.42 18.41 -18.75
N ALA A 17 -4.41 18.68 -19.60
CA ALA A 17 -5.83 18.48 -19.28
C ALA A 17 -6.15 17.03 -18.89
N ALA A 18 -5.69 16.05 -19.68
CA ALA A 18 -5.95 14.64 -19.41
C ALA A 18 -5.29 14.17 -18.11
N LEU A 19 -4.08 14.65 -17.78
CA LEU A 19 -3.41 14.30 -16.52
C LEU A 19 -4.10 14.93 -15.31
N VAL A 20 -4.58 16.17 -15.44
CA VAL A 20 -5.34 16.86 -14.38
C VAL A 20 -6.67 16.15 -14.13
N GLU A 21 -7.42 15.79 -15.18
CA GLU A 21 -8.66 15.02 -15.05
C GLU A 21 -8.43 13.67 -14.36
N ALA A 22 -7.37 12.95 -14.75
CA ALA A 22 -6.99 11.69 -14.11
C ALA A 22 -6.64 11.88 -12.64
N ALA A 23 -5.87 12.92 -12.29
CA ALA A 23 -5.48 13.22 -10.92
C ALA A 23 -6.69 13.58 -10.04
N VAL A 24 -7.62 14.39 -10.56
CA VAL A 24 -8.89 14.71 -9.89
C VAL A 24 -9.72 13.45 -9.65
N HIS A 25 -9.87 12.60 -10.68
CA HIS A 25 -10.64 11.36 -10.57
C HIS A 25 -10.02 10.38 -9.56
N ALA A 26 -8.69 10.26 -9.58
CA ALA A 26 -7.92 9.41 -8.68
C ALA A 26 -7.75 10.01 -7.27
N ARG A 27 -8.33 11.20 -7.00
CA ARG A 27 -8.26 11.92 -5.72
C ARG A 27 -6.83 12.18 -5.24
N ILE A 28 -5.95 12.53 -6.18
CA ILE A 28 -4.63 13.06 -5.85
C ILE A 28 -4.79 14.35 -5.05
N ASP A 29 -3.92 14.55 -4.06
CA ASP A 29 -4.03 15.65 -3.11
C ASP A 29 -3.83 17.02 -3.75
N GLY A 30 -2.86 17.20 -4.66
CA GLY A 30 -2.59 18.51 -5.25
C GLY A 30 -2.01 18.50 -6.67
N ILE A 31 -2.18 19.63 -7.36
CA ILE A 31 -1.57 19.95 -8.65
C ILE A 31 -0.63 21.13 -8.46
N VAL A 32 0.56 21.04 -9.05
CA VAL A 32 1.61 22.07 -9.01
C VAL A 32 1.80 22.68 -10.39
N ASP A 33 1.65 24.00 -10.49
CA ASP A 33 1.95 24.78 -11.70
C ASP A 33 2.57 26.13 -11.34
N ASP A 34 3.16 26.82 -12.31
CA ASP A 34 3.68 28.20 -12.17
C ASP A 34 2.69 29.27 -12.68
N GLY A 35 1.57 28.85 -13.27
CA GLY A 35 0.49 29.70 -13.79
C GLY A 35 -0.88 29.41 -13.15
N PRO A 36 -1.77 30.42 -13.06
CA PRO A 36 -3.09 30.26 -12.46
C PRO A 36 -4.10 29.58 -13.39
N GLU A 37 -3.84 29.44 -14.70
CA GLU A 37 -4.88 29.09 -15.68
C GLU A 37 -5.51 27.71 -15.41
N ILE A 38 -4.69 26.73 -15.08
CA ILE A 38 -5.15 25.37 -14.74
C ILE A 38 -5.63 25.31 -13.29
N LEU A 39 -4.86 25.90 -12.37
CA LEU A 39 -5.14 25.84 -10.94
C LEU A 39 -6.50 26.49 -10.57
N ALA A 40 -6.86 27.60 -11.22
CA ALA A 40 -8.13 28.29 -10.99
C ALA A 40 -9.35 27.44 -11.37
N GLY A 41 -9.19 26.49 -12.30
CA GLY A 41 -10.25 25.58 -12.73
C GLY A 41 -10.41 24.32 -11.86
N LEU A 42 -9.52 24.09 -10.89
CA LEU A 42 -9.53 22.88 -10.08
C LEU A 42 -10.67 22.88 -9.05
N PRO A 43 -11.30 21.71 -8.80
CA PRO A 43 -12.32 21.58 -7.77
C PRO A 43 -11.72 21.77 -6.36
N PRO A 44 -12.52 22.15 -5.35
CA PRO A 44 -12.03 22.35 -3.97
C PRO A 44 -11.46 21.10 -3.30
N THR A 45 -11.66 19.93 -3.89
CA THR A 45 -11.13 18.65 -3.40
C THR A 45 -9.65 18.43 -3.76
N VAL A 46 -9.07 19.29 -4.60
CA VAL A 46 -7.68 19.20 -5.04
C VAL A 46 -6.96 20.49 -4.67
N ARG A 47 -5.85 20.34 -3.94
CA ARG A 47 -5.00 21.44 -3.50
C ARG A 47 -4.33 22.11 -4.70
N LYS A 48 -4.44 23.42 -4.78
CA LYS A 48 -3.80 24.28 -5.78
C LYS A 48 -2.44 24.73 -5.22
N VAL A 49 -1.38 24.16 -5.75
CA VAL A 49 -0.01 24.50 -5.35
C VAL A 49 0.59 25.40 -6.43
N LEU A 50 0.72 26.68 -6.13
CA LEU A 50 1.34 27.65 -7.04
C LEU A 50 2.83 27.77 -6.75
N VAL A 51 3.66 27.71 -7.77
CA VAL A 51 5.10 27.99 -7.63
C VAL A 51 5.36 29.49 -7.77
N ALA A 52 6.04 30.08 -6.79
CA ALA A 52 6.39 31.50 -6.83
C ALA A 52 7.41 31.79 -7.94
N ALA A 53 7.26 32.94 -8.60
CA ALA A 53 8.15 33.36 -9.69
C ALA A 53 9.57 33.74 -9.21
N ALA A 54 9.70 34.24 -7.98
CA ALA A 54 10.98 34.50 -7.33
C ALA A 54 10.90 34.36 -5.80
N PRO A 55 12.04 34.16 -5.11
CA PRO A 55 12.09 34.17 -3.64
C PRO A 55 11.60 35.53 -3.10
N GLY A 56 10.45 35.52 -2.44
CA GLY A 56 9.85 36.70 -1.80
C GLY A 56 8.75 37.38 -2.59
N ASP A 57 8.60 37.08 -3.88
CA ASP A 57 7.39 37.45 -4.61
C ASP A 57 6.18 36.72 -3.99
N GLY A 58 5.04 37.42 -3.94
CA GLY A 58 3.77 36.76 -3.67
C GLY A 58 3.40 35.84 -4.83
N ALA A 59 2.16 35.33 -4.84
CA ALA A 59 1.64 34.68 -6.04
C ALA A 59 1.85 35.53 -7.30
N ALA A 60 1.97 34.86 -8.46
CA ALA A 60 1.98 35.48 -9.78
C ALA A 60 1.01 36.67 -9.82
N GLU A 61 1.51 37.84 -10.25
CA GLU A 61 0.89 39.17 -10.09
C GLU A 61 -0.66 39.12 -9.94
N GLY A 62 -1.13 39.11 -8.69
CA GLY A 62 -2.53 39.35 -8.34
C GLY A 62 -3.48 38.15 -8.24
N TRP A 63 -3.02 36.89 -8.26
CA TRP A 63 -3.90 35.74 -8.02
C TRP A 63 -3.74 35.13 -6.62
N ASP A 64 -4.76 35.21 -5.76
CA ASP A 64 -4.78 34.69 -4.39
C ASP A 64 -5.56 33.36 -4.24
N GLY A 65 -5.98 32.76 -5.35
CA GLY A 65 -6.82 31.54 -5.37
C GLY A 65 -6.08 30.23 -5.13
N TYR A 66 -4.82 30.27 -4.68
CA TYR A 66 -4.01 29.09 -4.36
C TYR A 66 -4.23 28.62 -2.92
N ASP A 67 -3.99 27.35 -2.67
CA ASP A 67 -4.03 26.76 -1.32
C ASP A 67 -2.64 26.71 -0.69
N VAL A 68 -1.60 26.53 -1.53
CA VAL A 68 -0.19 26.53 -1.12
C VAL A 68 0.65 27.33 -2.11
N LEU A 69 1.54 28.18 -1.60
CA LEU A 69 2.56 28.90 -2.35
C LEU A 69 3.92 28.24 -2.09
N LEU A 70 4.43 27.54 -3.11
CA LEU A 70 5.72 26.87 -3.09
C LEU A 70 6.82 27.81 -3.58
N THR A 71 7.77 28.14 -2.71
CA THR A 71 8.85 29.08 -3.00
C THR A 71 10.20 28.39 -2.94
N ASP A 72 11.01 28.53 -3.98
CA ASP A 72 12.40 28.04 -3.98
C ASP A 72 13.24 28.86 -2.98
N ILE A 73 13.98 28.17 -2.10
CA ILE A 73 14.94 28.78 -1.18
C ILE A 73 16.30 28.08 -1.25
N THR A 74 17.37 28.86 -1.06
CA THR A 74 18.76 28.36 -1.11
C THR A 74 19.58 28.75 0.11
N ASP A 75 19.02 29.56 1.03
CA ASP A 75 19.69 30.07 2.22
C ASP A 75 18.72 30.29 3.41
N ASP A 76 19.30 30.60 4.57
CA ASP A 76 18.58 30.86 5.81
C ASP A 76 17.74 32.16 5.77
N ASP A 77 18.08 33.11 4.90
CA ASP A 77 17.31 34.35 4.73
C ASP A 77 15.94 34.04 4.08
N GLY A 78 15.95 33.20 3.03
CA GLY A 78 14.72 32.69 2.42
C GLY A 78 13.84 31.91 3.41
N LEU A 79 14.46 31.05 4.23
CA LEU A 79 13.74 30.32 5.28
C LEU A 79 13.13 31.28 6.33
N SER A 80 13.90 32.27 6.79
CA SER A 80 13.46 33.21 7.82
C SER A 80 12.25 34.03 7.35
N MET A 81 12.24 34.44 6.07
CA MET A 81 11.11 35.13 5.46
C MET A 81 9.85 34.24 5.44
N LEU A 82 9.97 32.99 4.97
CA LEU A 82 8.83 32.07 4.92
C LEU A 82 8.32 31.70 6.33
N HIS A 83 9.22 31.51 7.28
CA HIS A 83 8.85 31.25 8.66
C HIS A 83 8.10 32.42 9.30
N GLY A 84 8.51 33.66 9.00
CA GLY A 84 7.77 34.86 9.40
C GLY A 84 6.33 34.86 8.89
N ARG A 85 6.12 34.55 7.60
CA ARG A 85 4.77 34.42 7.01
C ARG A 85 3.94 33.32 7.69
N ALA A 86 4.55 32.18 7.98
CA ALA A 86 3.88 31.09 8.68
C ALA A 86 3.46 31.48 10.11
N LEU A 87 4.31 32.20 10.85
CA LEU A 87 3.99 32.71 12.20
C LEU A 87 2.87 33.76 12.19
N GLU A 88 2.70 34.49 11.09
CA GLU A 88 1.57 35.41 10.87
C GLU A 88 0.25 34.68 10.54
N GLY A 89 0.25 33.34 10.53
CA GLY A 89 -0.93 32.50 10.30
C GLY A 89 -1.21 32.20 8.83
N GLN A 90 -0.23 32.40 7.94
CA GLN A 90 -0.32 31.95 6.55
C GLN A 90 0.04 30.47 6.46
N ASP A 91 -0.95 29.59 6.63
CA ASP A 91 -0.75 28.14 6.54
C ASP A 91 -0.44 27.63 5.12
N SER A 92 -0.59 28.50 4.10
CA SER A 92 -0.32 28.21 2.70
C SER A 92 1.18 28.23 2.34
N VAL A 93 2.10 28.33 3.30
CA VAL A 93 3.52 28.54 3.02
C VAL A 93 4.24 27.21 2.81
N ALA A 94 4.94 27.08 1.67
CA ALA A 94 5.81 25.94 1.39
C ALA A 94 7.18 26.40 0.87
N ALA A 95 8.25 25.75 1.35
CA ALA A 95 9.58 25.89 0.77
C ALA A 95 9.86 24.74 -0.20
N HIS A 96 10.53 25.01 -1.31
CA HIS A 96 11.24 23.99 -2.08
C HIS A 96 12.76 24.19 -1.92
N VAL A 97 13.45 23.13 -1.48
CA VAL A 97 14.89 23.14 -1.22
C VAL A 97 15.59 22.13 -2.14
N PRO A 98 16.36 22.59 -3.13
CA PRO A 98 17.27 21.73 -3.89
C PRO A 98 18.47 21.35 -3.02
N VAL A 99 18.56 20.08 -2.62
CA VAL A 99 19.64 19.55 -1.79
C VAL A 99 20.75 19.01 -2.68
N VAL A 100 21.86 19.74 -2.70
CA VAL A 100 23.03 19.48 -3.56
C VAL A 100 24.33 19.28 -2.78
N ASP A 101 24.33 19.63 -1.49
CA ASP A 101 25.47 19.58 -0.57
C ASP A 101 25.00 19.60 0.91
N ASP A 102 25.96 19.66 1.84
CA ASP A 102 25.72 19.66 3.30
C ASP A 102 25.00 20.94 3.80
N ALA A 103 25.28 22.09 3.18
CA ALA A 103 24.65 23.35 3.55
C ALA A 103 23.16 23.34 3.19
N SER A 104 22.82 22.95 1.95
CA SER A 104 21.44 22.79 1.50
C SER A 104 20.69 21.68 2.23
N LEU A 105 21.37 20.61 2.66
CA LEU A 105 20.79 19.58 3.53
C LEU A 105 20.43 20.15 4.92
N THR A 106 21.31 20.95 5.51
CA THR A 106 21.06 21.62 6.79
C THR A 106 19.87 22.58 6.71
N LEU A 107 19.77 23.32 5.58
CA LEU A 107 18.63 24.17 5.28
C LEU A 107 17.33 23.36 5.17
N ALA A 108 17.33 22.25 4.42
CA ALA A 108 16.16 21.37 4.28
C ALA A 108 15.67 20.83 5.63
N CYS A 109 16.59 20.39 6.49
CA CYS A 109 16.27 19.96 7.86
C CYS A 109 15.63 21.09 8.68
N SER A 110 16.10 22.33 8.54
CA SER A 110 15.56 23.47 9.27
C SER A 110 14.19 23.89 8.74
N ALA A 111 14.00 23.90 7.42
CA ALA A 111 12.72 24.14 6.78
C ALA A 111 11.67 23.11 7.21
N ALA A 112 12.00 21.82 7.19
CA ALA A 112 11.09 20.74 7.54
C ALA A 112 10.60 20.79 9.00
N ARG A 113 11.37 21.40 9.91
CA ARG A 113 10.95 21.64 11.31
C ARG A 113 10.10 22.89 11.48
N ALA A 114 10.30 23.89 10.63
CA ALA A 114 9.82 25.26 10.85
C ALA A 114 8.62 25.66 10.00
N LEU A 115 8.35 24.95 8.89
CA LEU A 115 7.33 25.30 7.91
C LEU A 115 6.21 24.26 7.84
N PRO A 116 4.97 24.67 7.46
CA PRO A 116 3.86 23.74 7.23
C PRO A 116 4.15 22.72 6.13
N TYR A 117 4.89 23.12 5.09
CA TYR A 117 5.25 22.27 3.97
C TYR A 117 6.71 22.50 3.57
N THR A 118 7.46 21.41 3.36
CA THR A 118 8.81 21.47 2.80
C THR A 118 8.95 20.43 1.69
N ALA A 119 9.15 20.89 0.46
CA ALA A 119 9.49 20.07 -0.68
C ALA A 119 11.01 19.99 -0.84
N VAL A 120 11.55 18.79 -1.05
CA VAL A 120 12.99 18.58 -1.27
C VAL A 120 13.23 17.88 -2.60
N THR A 121 14.28 18.30 -3.30
CA THR A 121 14.81 17.62 -4.48
C THR A 121 16.27 17.29 -4.21
N PHE A 122 16.64 16.00 -4.29
CA PHE A 122 18.02 15.57 -4.05
C PHE A 122 18.76 15.42 -5.38
N LYS A 123 20.01 15.91 -5.41
CA LYS A 123 20.91 15.70 -6.55
C LYS A 123 21.38 14.25 -6.69
N ASP A 124 21.67 13.61 -5.55
CA ASP A 124 22.24 12.28 -5.52
C ASP A 124 21.16 11.18 -5.47
N PRO A 125 21.38 10.02 -6.11
CA PRO A 125 20.38 8.95 -6.16
C PRO A 125 20.20 8.21 -4.81
N THR A 126 21.12 8.41 -3.86
CA THR A 126 21.03 7.80 -2.53
C THR A 126 19.90 8.43 -1.70
N LYS A 127 19.26 7.63 -0.84
CA LYS A 127 18.21 8.10 0.06
C LYS A 127 18.70 8.51 1.46
N ILE A 128 20.02 8.42 1.73
CA ILE A 128 20.61 8.86 2.99
C ILE A 128 20.26 10.33 3.32
N PRO A 129 20.35 11.29 2.38
CA PRO A 129 19.94 12.67 2.67
C PRO A 129 18.46 12.79 3.07
N LEU A 130 17.57 12.03 2.42
CA LEU A 130 16.15 11.98 2.79
C LEU A 130 15.95 11.40 4.19
N GLU A 131 16.68 10.33 4.56
CA GLU A 131 16.66 9.77 5.92
C GLU A 131 17.01 10.82 6.99
N ILE A 132 18.01 11.66 6.71
CA ILE A 132 18.44 12.73 7.61
C ILE A 132 17.34 13.79 7.77
N VAL A 133 16.68 14.21 6.68
CA VAL A 133 15.59 15.19 6.74
C VAL A 133 14.37 14.62 7.46
N ILE A 134 14.00 13.36 7.19
CA ILE A 134 12.91 12.66 7.91
C ILE A 134 13.21 12.61 9.40
N ALA A 135 14.44 12.26 9.79
CA ALA A 135 14.84 12.22 11.20
C ALA A 135 14.79 13.61 11.85
N ALA A 136 15.20 14.66 11.12
CA ALA A 136 15.13 16.04 11.61
C ALA A 136 13.69 16.55 11.76
N ALA A 137 12.78 16.08 10.90
CA ALA A 137 11.36 16.43 10.91
C ALA A 137 10.52 15.56 11.87
N ASP A 138 11.12 14.58 12.57
CA ASP A 138 10.37 13.70 13.47
C ASP A 138 9.62 14.53 14.53
N LYS A 139 8.29 14.35 14.57
CA LYS A 139 7.35 15.08 15.44
C LYS A 139 7.15 16.57 15.10
N ALA A 140 7.74 17.07 14.02
CA ALA A 140 7.34 18.36 13.47
C ALA A 140 5.87 18.28 12.97
N PRO A 141 5.09 19.37 13.08
CA PRO A 141 3.70 19.39 12.60
C PRO A 141 3.59 19.55 11.08
N GLY A 142 4.68 19.95 10.42
CA GLY A 142 4.73 20.14 8.97
C GLY A 142 4.76 18.83 8.18
N GLN A 143 4.60 18.95 6.86
CA GLN A 143 4.62 17.84 5.92
C GLN A 143 5.86 17.92 5.03
N LEU A 144 6.62 16.83 4.98
CA LEU A 144 7.75 16.68 4.07
C LEU A 144 7.28 16.09 2.74
N ILE A 145 7.66 16.70 1.65
CA ILE A 145 7.40 16.24 0.28
C ILE A 145 8.75 15.99 -0.38
N CYS A 146 8.98 14.80 -0.93
CA CYS A 146 10.20 14.53 -1.69
C CYS A 146 9.87 14.37 -3.17
N ARG A 147 10.63 15.03 -4.03
CA ARG A 147 10.52 14.83 -5.47
C ARG A 147 10.94 13.40 -5.85
N ALA A 148 10.18 12.80 -6.76
CA ALA A 148 10.51 11.54 -7.41
C ALA A 148 10.57 11.74 -8.93
N ASP A 149 11.54 11.13 -9.60
CA ASP A 149 11.69 11.17 -11.05
C ASP A 149 11.06 9.93 -11.74
N SER A 150 10.62 8.94 -10.95
CA SER A 150 9.89 7.75 -11.42
C SER A 150 8.93 7.18 -10.35
N LEU A 151 7.99 6.32 -10.77
CA LEU A 151 7.11 5.60 -9.85
C LEU A 151 7.86 4.63 -8.93
N GLU A 152 8.91 3.99 -9.44
CA GLU A 152 9.78 3.11 -8.65
C GLU A 152 10.44 3.91 -7.52
N GLU A 153 10.95 5.10 -7.84
CA GLU A 153 11.53 5.99 -6.86
C GLU A 153 10.49 6.54 -5.88
N ALA A 154 9.29 6.90 -6.34
CA ALA A 154 8.20 7.34 -5.47
C ALA A 154 7.84 6.27 -4.43
N LYS A 155 7.80 4.99 -4.85
CA LYS A 155 7.59 3.85 -3.94
C LYS A 155 8.69 3.76 -2.88
N ILE A 156 9.95 3.89 -3.28
CA ILE A 156 11.07 3.88 -2.34
C ILE A 156 10.93 5.04 -1.33
N ILE A 157 10.66 6.26 -1.81
CA ILE A 157 10.54 7.48 -0.99
C ILE A 157 9.45 7.34 0.08
N LEU A 158 8.30 6.78 -0.27
CA LEU A 158 7.16 6.59 0.63
C LEU A 158 7.44 5.57 1.75
N ASP A 159 8.43 4.69 1.56
CA ASP A 159 8.77 3.60 2.48
C ASP A 159 10.07 3.85 3.30
N VAL A 160 10.84 4.91 3.01
CA VAL A 160 12.13 5.20 3.68
C VAL A 160 12.00 5.24 5.21
N LEU A 161 12.84 4.51 5.95
CA LEU A 161 12.78 4.39 7.42
C LEU A 161 11.44 3.85 7.97
N GLU A 162 10.67 3.09 7.18
CA GLU A 162 9.30 2.63 7.55
C GLU A 162 8.32 3.79 7.84
N LYS A 163 8.75 5.02 7.55
CA LYS A 163 7.99 6.25 7.72
C LYS A 163 7.72 6.88 6.37
N GLY A 164 8.77 7.14 5.58
CA GLY A 164 8.80 7.89 4.31
C GLY A 164 8.48 9.37 4.48
N SER A 165 8.66 10.17 3.42
CA SER A 165 8.11 11.54 3.39
C SER A 165 6.58 11.50 3.35
N GLU A 166 5.88 12.44 3.99
CA GLU A 166 4.41 12.48 3.98
C GLU A 166 3.84 12.59 2.56
N GLY A 167 4.53 13.31 1.69
CA GLY A 167 4.15 13.48 0.29
C GLY A 167 5.25 13.12 -0.72
N VAL A 168 4.84 12.91 -1.96
CA VAL A 168 5.75 12.87 -3.12
C VAL A 168 5.38 13.95 -4.14
N LEU A 169 6.39 14.63 -4.70
CA LEU A 169 6.23 15.54 -5.83
C LEU A 169 6.62 14.78 -7.10
N PHE A 170 5.69 14.58 -8.03
CA PHE A 170 5.89 13.70 -9.18
C PHE A 170 5.40 14.35 -10.48
N ALA A 171 6.19 14.25 -11.55
CA ALA A 171 5.85 14.74 -12.88
C ALA A 171 5.48 13.55 -13.81
N PRO A 172 4.19 13.15 -13.87
CA PRO A 172 3.75 11.99 -14.64
C PRO A 172 3.87 12.21 -16.15
N LYS A 173 4.22 11.15 -16.87
CA LYS A 173 4.33 11.13 -18.33
C LYS A 173 3.05 10.66 -19.03
N SER A 174 2.14 10.02 -18.28
CA SER A 174 0.89 9.47 -18.81
C SER A 174 -0.20 9.36 -17.73
N VAL A 175 -1.45 9.19 -18.17
CA VAL A 175 -2.60 8.92 -17.28
C VAL A 175 -2.39 7.63 -16.48
N ALA A 176 -1.76 6.61 -17.09
CA ALA A 176 -1.48 5.35 -16.41
C ALA A 176 -0.58 5.57 -15.19
N GLU A 177 0.46 6.42 -15.30
CA GLU A 177 1.33 6.72 -14.16
C GLU A 177 0.60 7.45 -13.02
N VAL A 178 -0.39 8.30 -13.34
CA VAL A 178 -1.23 8.96 -12.32
C VAL A 178 -2.05 7.94 -11.54
N LEU A 179 -2.65 6.97 -12.24
CA LEU A 179 -3.44 5.91 -11.62
C LEU A 179 -2.55 4.97 -10.78
N GLU A 180 -1.38 4.59 -11.30
CA GLU A 180 -0.41 3.78 -10.55
C GLU A 180 0.11 4.49 -9.30
N LEU A 181 0.35 5.81 -9.37
CA LEU A 181 0.71 6.60 -8.20
C LEU A 181 -0.42 6.64 -7.17
N ALA A 182 -1.66 6.83 -7.59
CA ALA A 182 -2.80 6.83 -6.68
C ALA A 182 -2.95 5.47 -5.96
N GLU A 183 -2.75 4.36 -6.67
CA GLU A 183 -2.75 3.01 -6.11
C GLU A 183 -1.59 2.76 -5.13
N LEU A 184 -0.44 3.41 -5.36
CA LEU A 184 0.70 3.39 -4.44
C LEU A 184 0.39 4.14 -3.13
N LEU A 185 -0.34 5.25 -3.21
CA LEU A 185 -0.73 6.07 -2.04
C LEU A 185 -1.87 5.46 -1.22
N ARG A 186 -2.58 4.47 -1.76
CA ARG A 186 -3.61 3.72 -1.02
C ARG A 186 -2.97 2.89 0.07
N THR A 187 -2.89 3.47 1.27
CA THR A 187 -2.48 2.77 2.50
C THR A 187 -3.62 1.97 3.11
N ASP A 188 -4.86 2.31 2.79
CA ASP A 188 -6.02 1.69 3.42
C ASP A 188 -6.33 0.35 2.77
N THR A 189 -6.09 -0.72 3.52
CA THR A 189 -6.74 -2.01 3.29
C THR A 189 -7.95 -2.07 4.22
N PRO A 190 -9.19 -2.04 3.68
CA PRO A 190 -10.38 -2.13 4.51
C PRO A 190 -10.35 -3.39 5.37
N PRO A 191 -10.80 -3.33 6.64
CA PRO A 191 -10.96 -4.54 7.43
C PRO A 191 -11.99 -5.46 6.78
N LEU A 192 -11.75 -6.76 6.87
CA LEU A 192 -12.68 -7.78 6.39
C LEU A 192 -13.61 -8.21 7.51
N THR A 193 -14.88 -8.40 7.20
CA THR A 193 -15.80 -9.09 8.11
C THR A 193 -15.60 -10.59 7.92
N LEU A 194 -14.81 -11.19 8.80
CA LEU A 194 -14.59 -12.64 8.77
C LEU A 194 -15.81 -13.39 9.32
N THR A 195 -16.01 -14.61 8.83
CA THR A 195 -17.03 -15.55 9.30
C THR A 195 -16.38 -16.77 9.95
N GLN A 196 -17.15 -17.48 10.77
CA GLN A 196 -16.78 -18.81 11.22
C GLN A 196 -17.19 -19.84 10.15
N LEU A 197 -16.32 -20.83 9.94
CA LEU A 197 -16.53 -21.95 9.03
C LEU A 197 -16.49 -23.24 9.86
N THR A 198 -17.57 -24.02 9.77
CA THR A 198 -17.66 -25.31 10.45
C THR A 198 -17.09 -26.41 9.56
N VAL A 199 -16.12 -27.18 10.05
CA VAL A 199 -15.56 -28.33 9.32
C VAL A 199 -16.63 -29.40 9.13
N GLU A 200 -16.86 -29.80 7.89
CA GLU A 200 -17.75 -30.91 7.52
C GLU A 200 -16.98 -32.22 7.34
N SER A 201 -15.88 -32.17 6.58
CA SER A 201 -15.04 -33.34 6.34
C SER A 201 -13.58 -32.95 6.06
N ILE A 202 -12.70 -33.91 6.31
CA ILE A 202 -11.28 -33.88 5.94
C ILE A 202 -11.03 -35.09 5.04
N GLU A 203 -10.55 -34.86 3.82
CA GLU A 203 -10.35 -35.90 2.81
C GLU A 203 -8.89 -35.94 2.37
N HIS A 204 -8.16 -36.98 2.79
CA HIS A 204 -6.79 -37.20 2.36
C HIS A 204 -6.75 -37.45 0.84
N SER A 205 -6.07 -36.56 0.16
CA SER A 205 -5.86 -36.54 -1.28
C SER A 205 -4.44 -37.07 -1.56
N GLY A 206 -4.23 -37.68 -2.71
CA GLY A 206 -2.92 -38.25 -3.05
C GLY A 206 -1.83 -37.19 -3.22
N LEU A 207 -0.82 -37.55 -4.00
CA LEU A 207 0.23 -36.61 -4.40
C LEU A 207 -0.35 -35.47 -5.26
N GLY A 208 0.00 -34.22 -4.96
CA GLY A 208 -0.29 -33.05 -5.79
C GLY A 208 0.66 -31.90 -5.50
N ASP A 209 0.62 -30.85 -6.32
CA ASP A 209 1.50 -29.70 -6.13
C ASP A 209 0.87 -28.67 -5.18
N ARG A 210 1.66 -28.25 -4.20
CA ARG A 210 1.31 -27.22 -3.23
C ARG A 210 2.18 -26.00 -3.37
N VAL A 211 1.70 -24.89 -2.84
CA VAL A 211 2.38 -23.60 -2.81
C VAL A 211 2.59 -23.12 -1.37
N CYS A 212 3.82 -22.73 -1.07
CA CYS A 212 4.22 -21.92 0.07
C CYS A 212 4.41 -20.48 -0.37
N VAL A 213 3.90 -19.53 0.41
CA VAL A 213 4.14 -18.09 0.18
C VAL A 213 5.09 -17.60 1.26
N ASP A 214 6.29 -17.18 0.87
CA ASP A 214 7.25 -16.48 1.73
C ASP A 214 7.12 -14.97 1.49
N THR A 215 6.77 -14.23 2.53
CA THR A 215 6.64 -12.77 2.50
C THR A 215 7.97 -12.09 2.87
N CYS A 216 8.10 -10.81 2.53
CA CYS A 216 9.22 -9.95 2.94
C CYS A 216 9.01 -9.29 4.31
N SER A 217 7.96 -9.69 5.04
CA SER A 217 7.60 -9.13 6.34
C SER A 217 7.29 -10.25 7.32
N TYR A 218 7.45 -10.00 8.60
CA TYR A 218 6.90 -10.91 9.59
C TYR A 218 5.38 -10.75 9.67
N LEU A 219 4.70 -11.89 9.81
CA LEU A 219 3.30 -11.99 10.16
C LEU A 219 3.19 -12.15 11.68
N HIS A 220 2.14 -11.58 12.25
CA HIS A 220 1.81 -11.77 13.65
C HIS A 220 1.15 -13.15 13.89
N LYS A 221 1.04 -13.53 15.16
CA LYS A 221 0.49 -14.85 15.55
C LYS A 221 -0.99 -15.03 15.17
N ASP A 222 -1.72 -13.93 15.14
CA ASP A 222 -3.11 -13.83 14.70
C ASP A 222 -3.24 -13.64 13.18
N GLU A 223 -2.12 -13.57 12.43
CA GLU A 223 -2.11 -13.26 11.00
C GLU A 223 -1.79 -14.45 10.09
N GLY A 224 -2.43 -14.40 8.93
CA GLY A 224 -2.30 -15.36 7.85
C GLY A 224 -2.62 -14.73 6.49
N ILE A 225 -2.89 -15.59 5.50
CA ILE A 225 -3.49 -15.19 4.22
C ILE A 225 -4.76 -16.01 3.99
N LEU A 226 -5.74 -15.41 3.30
CA LEU A 226 -7.00 -16.07 2.96
C LEU A 226 -6.85 -16.86 1.66
N VAL A 227 -7.08 -18.17 1.73
CA VAL A 227 -6.91 -19.09 0.60
C VAL A 227 -8.12 -20.00 0.47
N GLY A 228 -8.58 -20.22 -0.76
CA GLY A 228 -9.74 -21.07 -1.05
C GLY A 228 -9.57 -21.80 -2.36
N SER A 229 -10.15 -23.00 -2.48
CA SER A 229 -10.21 -23.72 -3.76
C SER A 229 -11.17 -23.06 -4.75
N TYR A 230 -12.09 -22.22 -4.27
CA TYR A 230 -13.02 -21.45 -5.08
C TYR A 230 -12.85 -19.96 -4.80
N SER A 231 -13.23 -19.15 -5.79
CA SER A 231 -13.04 -17.70 -5.79
C SER A 231 -13.93 -16.94 -4.79
N HIS A 232 -14.96 -17.60 -4.25
CA HIS A 232 -15.99 -17.00 -3.40
C HIS A 232 -15.85 -17.33 -1.90
N GLY A 233 -14.96 -18.24 -1.51
CA GLY A 233 -14.84 -18.69 -0.12
C GLY A 233 -13.42 -19.05 0.25
N PHE A 234 -12.94 -18.53 1.37
CA PHE A 234 -11.54 -18.62 1.80
C PHE A 234 -11.42 -19.06 3.27
N ILE A 235 -10.39 -19.85 3.57
CA ILE A 235 -9.96 -20.22 4.92
C ILE A 235 -8.72 -19.39 5.27
N LEU A 236 -8.63 -18.93 6.52
CA LEU A 236 -7.48 -18.17 7.02
C LEU A 236 -6.30 -19.11 7.34
N CYS A 237 -5.35 -19.21 6.41
CA CYS A 237 -4.15 -20.04 6.57
C CYS A 237 -3.13 -19.38 7.49
N SER A 238 -2.71 -20.08 8.53
CA SER A 238 -1.76 -19.56 9.53
C SER A 238 -0.35 -19.46 8.96
N SER A 239 0.35 -18.40 9.36
CA SER A 239 1.80 -18.31 9.21
C SER A 239 2.55 -19.30 10.13
N GLU A 240 3.80 -19.65 9.80
CA GLU A 240 4.69 -20.47 10.64
C GLU A 240 5.23 -19.68 11.85
N THR A 241 4.38 -18.87 12.50
CA THR A 241 4.68 -18.04 13.69
C THR A 241 4.59 -18.81 15.01
N HIS A 242 3.93 -19.97 14.99
CA HIS A 242 3.68 -20.77 16.18
C HIS A 242 4.70 -21.92 16.31
N PRO A 243 5.29 -22.16 17.49
CA PRO A 243 6.29 -23.21 17.67
C PRO A 243 5.83 -24.59 17.20
N LEU A 244 6.80 -25.35 16.69
CA LEU A 244 6.66 -26.72 16.21
C LEU A 244 7.80 -27.55 16.83
N PRO A 245 7.57 -28.79 17.27
CA PRO A 245 8.66 -29.68 17.64
C PRO A 245 9.67 -29.82 16.49
N TYR A 246 10.96 -29.77 16.80
CA TYR A 246 12.04 -30.05 15.85
C TYR A 246 12.22 -29.05 14.68
N MET A 247 11.50 -27.93 14.64
CA MET A 247 11.67 -26.92 13.58
C MET A 247 11.54 -25.48 14.13
N PRO A 248 12.46 -24.55 13.77
CA PRO A 248 12.30 -23.14 14.11
C PRO A 248 11.12 -22.52 13.34
N THR A 249 10.48 -21.53 13.94
CA THR A 249 9.43 -20.73 13.31
C THR A 249 9.96 -19.94 12.11
N ARG A 250 9.13 -19.76 11.10
CA ARG A 250 9.40 -18.89 9.95
C ARG A 250 8.24 -17.91 9.82
N PRO A 251 8.20 -16.86 10.65
CA PRO A 251 7.04 -15.99 10.78
C PRO A 251 6.70 -15.19 9.50
N PHE A 252 7.44 -15.36 8.42
CA PHE A 252 7.19 -14.80 7.10
C PHE A 252 6.53 -15.81 6.12
N ARG A 253 6.43 -17.10 6.47
CA ARG A 253 5.96 -18.19 5.60
C ARG A 253 4.53 -18.60 5.92
N VAL A 254 3.72 -18.80 4.89
CA VAL A 254 2.41 -19.48 4.97
C VAL A 254 2.41 -20.73 4.09
N ASN A 255 2.03 -21.87 4.66
CA ASN A 255 1.74 -23.09 3.92
C ASN A 255 0.34 -22.96 3.30
N ALA A 256 0.25 -22.32 2.13
CA ALA A 256 -0.97 -21.72 1.62
C ALA A 256 -2.03 -22.73 1.14
N GLY A 257 -1.69 -23.58 0.17
CA GLY A 257 -2.66 -24.51 -0.44
C GLY A 257 -2.14 -25.19 -1.71
N ALA A 258 -3.01 -25.93 -2.39
CA ALA A 258 -2.74 -26.53 -3.70
C ALA A 258 -2.59 -25.45 -4.78
N LEU A 259 -1.85 -25.75 -5.85
CA LEU A 259 -1.46 -24.78 -6.90
C LEU A 259 -2.64 -23.97 -7.50
N GLN A 260 -3.80 -24.61 -7.63
CA GLN A 260 -5.03 -24.06 -8.22
C GLN A 260 -5.86 -23.19 -7.27
N SER A 261 -5.45 -23.11 -6.01
CA SER A 261 -6.23 -22.35 -5.01
C SER A 261 -6.09 -20.86 -5.27
N TYR A 262 -7.15 -20.11 -5.00
CA TYR A 262 -7.14 -18.66 -5.01
C TYR A 262 -6.60 -18.12 -3.70
N VAL A 263 -5.83 -17.03 -3.77
CA VAL A 263 -5.51 -16.17 -2.63
C VAL A 263 -6.27 -14.85 -2.76
N LEU A 264 -6.77 -14.32 -1.64
CA LEU A 264 -7.35 -12.97 -1.61
C LEU A 264 -6.22 -11.93 -1.61
N GLY A 265 -6.25 -11.06 -2.63
CA GLY A 265 -5.35 -9.91 -2.78
C GLY A 265 -6.00 -8.61 -2.29
N THR A 266 -5.39 -7.49 -2.65
CA THR A 266 -5.94 -6.16 -2.36
C THR A 266 -7.17 -5.86 -3.22
N ASP A 267 -7.97 -4.88 -2.80
CA ASP A 267 -9.09 -4.34 -3.59
C ASP A 267 -10.09 -5.39 -4.04
N ASN A 268 -10.31 -6.38 -3.18
CA ASN A 268 -11.18 -7.51 -3.45
C ASN A 268 -10.81 -8.22 -4.76
N ARG A 269 -9.51 -8.40 -5.07
CA ARG A 269 -9.03 -9.23 -6.18
C ARG A 269 -8.58 -10.60 -5.71
N THR A 270 -8.55 -11.58 -6.60
CA THR A 270 -7.97 -12.91 -6.31
C THR A 270 -7.00 -13.33 -7.40
N ASN A 271 -5.92 -14.01 -7.02
CA ASN A 271 -4.97 -14.62 -7.96
C ASN A 271 -4.89 -16.12 -7.68
N TYR A 272 -4.55 -16.94 -8.68
CA TYR A 272 -4.15 -18.30 -8.39
C TYR A 272 -2.81 -18.30 -7.63
N LEU A 273 -2.64 -19.20 -6.67
CA LEU A 273 -1.37 -19.36 -5.97
C LEU A 273 -0.20 -19.64 -6.92
N SER A 274 -0.46 -20.32 -8.05
CA SER A 274 0.52 -20.59 -9.10
C SER A 274 0.97 -19.36 -9.89
N GLU A 275 0.21 -18.26 -9.85
CA GLU A 275 0.53 -17.02 -10.58
C GLU A 275 1.37 -16.04 -9.76
N LEU A 276 1.41 -16.22 -8.44
CA LEU A 276 2.19 -15.35 -7.56
C LEU A 276 3.70 -15.46 -7.85
N GLY A 277 4.36 -14.31 -7.90
CA GLY A 277 5.80 -14.13 -8.05
C GLY A 277 6.43 -13.29 -6.94
N ALA A 278 7.75 -13.19 -6.97
CA ALA A 278 8.48 -12.27 -6.09
C ALA A 278 8.18 -10.81 -6.51
N GLY A 279 7.91 -9.95 -5.53
CA GLY A 279 7.51 -8.56 -5.76
C GLY A 279 6.00 -8.34 -5.79
N ASP A 280 5.21 -9.40 -5.98
CA ASP A 280 3.75 -9.33 -5.87
C ASP A 280 3.33 -8.97 -4.45
N THR A 281 2.07 -8.55 -4.30
CA THR A 281 1.48 -8.23 -3.00
C THR A 281 0.30 -9.15 -2.70
N VAL A 282 0.24 -9.66 -1.48
CA VAL A 282 -0.93 -10.35 -0.93
C VAL A 282 -1.46 -9.61 0.29
N LEU A 283 -2.66 -9.97 0.73
CA LEU A 283 -3.28 -9.39 1.90
C LEU A 283 -2.98 -10.26 3.13
N ALA A 284 -2.22 -9.72 4.08
CA ALA A 284 -2.14 -10.30 5.42
C ALA A 284 -3.42 -9.95 6.18
N VAL A 285 -4.03 -10.94 6.81
CA VAL A 285 -5.32 -10.81 7.49
C VAL A 285 -5.22 -11.38 8.89
N SER A 286 -5.64 -10.61 9.90
CA SER A 286 -5.75 -11.08 11.28
C SER A 286 -7.07 -11.81 11.52
N THR A 287 -7.16 -12.63 12.57
CA THR A 287 -8.42 -13.25 13.04
C THR A 287 -9.52 -12.25 13.38
N THR A 288 -9.17 -11.00 13.68
CA THR A 288 -10.11 -9.88 13.91
C THR A 288 -10.53 -9.15 12.63
N GLY A 289 -10.00 -9.57 11.47
CA GLY A 289 -10.30 -8.97 10.18
C GLY A 289 -9.48 -7.73 9.83
N ARG A 290 -8.49 -7.35 10.65
CA ARG A 290 -7.55 -6.29 10.26
C ARG A 290 -6.73 -6.80 9.08
N THR A 291 -6.48 -5.91 8.13
CA THR A 291 -5.76 -6.24 6.92
C THR A 291 -4.57 -5.32 6.73
N ARG A 292 -3.56 -5.81 6.01
CA ARG A 292 -2.44 -5.00 5.52
C ARG A 292 -1.79 -5.67 4.31
N ARG A 293 -1.18 -4.86 3.45
CA ARG A 293 -0.41 -5.34 2.29
C ARG A 293 0.89 -5.96 2.76
N VAL A 294 1.26 -7.11 2.21
CA VAL A 294 2.59 -7.72 2.40
C VAL A 294 3.17 -8.14 1.06
N VAL A 295 4.46 -7.84 0.87
CA VAL A 295 5.19 -8.19 -0.34
C VAL A 295 5.58 -9.66 -0.28
N VAL A 296 5.41 -10.37 -1.39
CA VAL A 296 5.87 -11.73 -1.59
C VAL A 296 7.37 -11.69 -1.94
N GLY A 297 8.20 -12.34 -1.13
CA GLY A 297 9.63 -12.49 -1.41
C GLY A 297 9.93 -13.71 -2.26
N ARG A 298 9.19 -14.81 -2.05
CA ARG A 298 9.33 -16.04 -2.83
C ARG A 298 8.08 -16.90 -2.76
N VAL A 299 7.77 -17.55 -3.88
CA VAL A 299 6.78 -18.63 -3.94
C VAL A 299 7.50 -19.96 -4.10
N LYS A 300 7.17 -20.94 -3.27
CA LYS A 300 7.77 -22.27 -3.32
C LYS A 300 6.72 -23.30 -3.70
N LEU A 301 6.85 -23.85 -4.91
CA LEU A 301 6.02 -24.92 -5.45
C LEU A 301 6.72 -26.28 -5.29
N GLU A 302 6.04 -27.26 -4.72
CA GLU A 302 6.55 -28.63 -4.58
C GLU A 302 5.41 -29.66 -4.51
N SER A 303 5.69 -30.90 -4.93
CA SER A 303 4.72 -32.00 -4.84
C SER A 303 4.74 -32.65 -3.45
N ARG A 304 3.56 -32.79 -2.83
CA ARG A 304 3.36 -33.39 -1.50
C ARG A 304 2.02 -34.15 -1.45
N PRO A 305 1.84 -35.09 -0.51
CA PRO A 305 0.51 -35.56 -0.15
C PRO A 305 -0.37 -34.38 0.27
N LEU A 306 -1.62 -34.36 -0.17
CA LEU A 306 -2.57 -33.29 0.11
C LEU A 306 -3.71 -33.80 0.98
N LEU A 307 -4.41 -32.90 1.66
CA LEU A 307 -5.75 -33.16 2.19
C LEU A 307 -6.66 -32.01 1.80
N THR A 308 -7.95 -32.29 1.68
CA THR A 308 -8.97 -31.29 1.40
C THR A 308 -9.80 -31.07 2.64
N ILE A 309 -9.83 -29.82 3.10
CA ILE A 309 -10.71 -29.36 4.17
C ILE A 309 -11.99 -28.90 3.51
N LYS A 310 -13.14 -29.50 3.86
CA LYS A 310 -14.47 -29.02 3.45
C LYS A 310 -15.18 -28.44 4.66
N THR A 311 -15.64 -27.22 4.52
CA THR A 311 -16.32 -26.46 5.57
C THR A 311 -17.59 -25.82 5.04
N ARG A 312 -18.45 -25.41 5.97
CA ARG A 312 -19.68 -24.68 5.68
C ARG A 312 -19.78 -23.43 6.57
N ALA A 313 -20.17 -22.31 5.97
CA ALA A 313 -20.54 -21.10 6.69
C ALA A 313 -21.99 -21.17 7.21
N ASP A 314 -22.36 -20.27 8.12
CA ASP A 314 -23.70 -20.24 8.71
C ASP A 314 -24.82 -20.01 7.69
N ASP A 315 -24.53 -19.32 6.58
CA ASP A 315 -25.46 -19.10 5.47
C ASP A 315 -25.61 -20.30 4.52
N GLY A 316 -24.87 -21.38 4.80
CA GLY A 316 -24.86 -22.61 4.01
C GLY A 316 -23.80 -22.67 2.92
N THR A 317 -23.04 -21.58 2.69
CA THR A 317 -21.99 -21.51 1.67
C THR A 317 -20.89 -22.53 1.95
N LEU A 318 -20.54 -23.29 0.91
CA LEU A 318 -19.45 -24.25 0.97
C LEU A 318 -18.11 -23.54 0.77
N VAL A 319 -17.16 -23.84 1.64
CA VAL A 319 -15.78 -23.38 1.49
C VAL A 319 -14.85 -24.58 1.60
N SER A 320 -13.99 -24.74 0.60
CA SER A 320 -13.01 -25.82 0.58
C SER A 320 -11.60 -25.29 0.35
N LEU A 321 -10.62 -26.03 0.87
CA LEU A 321 -9.21 -25.76 0.63
C LEU A 321 -8.43 -27.07 0.64
N ALA A 322 -7.73 -27.34 -0.46
CA ALA A 322 -6.72 -28.38 -0.50
C ALA A 322 -5.37 -27.83 0.01
N VAL A 323 -4.77 -28.49 0.99
CA VAL A 323 -3.47 -28.13 1.59
C VAL A 323 -2.57 -29.36 1.67
N GLN A 324 -1.30 -29.16 2.02
CA GLN A 324 -0.41 -30.30 2.32
C GLN A 324 -0.91 -31.07 3.55
N ASP A 325 -0.94 -32.39 3.43
CA ASP A 325 -1.24 -33.33 4.50
C ASP A 325 0.00 -33.52 5.39
N ASP A 326 0.22 -32.56 6.29
CA ASP A 326 1.35 -32.55 7.21
C ASP A 326 1.01 -31.74 8.46
N TRP A 327 1.53 -32.17 9.60
CA TRP A 327 1.19 -31.67 10.92
C TRP A 327 1.63 -30.21 11.18
N HIS A 328 2.56 -29.69 10.38
CA HIS A 328 3.01 -28.30 10.47
C HIS A 328 2.12 -27.31 9.71
N VAL A 329 1.21 -27.80 8.88
CA VAL A 329 0.26 -26.96 8.14
C VAL A 329 -0.89 -26.59 9.09
N ARG A 330 -1.17 -25.30 9.19
CA ARG A 330 -2.09 -24.75 10.19
C ARG A 330 -3.04 -23.73 9.60
N VAL A 331 -4.25 -23.68 10.15
CA VAL A 331 -5.28 -22.68 9.87
C VAL A 331 -5.71 -22.03 11.18
N LEU A 332 -6.22 -20.80 11.10
CA LEU A 332 -6.68 -20.06 12.27
C LEU A 332 -8.18 -20.26 12.48
N GLY A 333 -8.59 -20.39 13.73
CA GLY A 333 -9.96 -20.45 14.21
C GLY A 333 -10.31 -19.28 15.14
N PRO A 334 -11.55 -19.22 15.63
CA PRO A 334 -12.01 -18.14 16.50
C PRO A 334 -11.13 -17.97 17.74
N GLY A 335 -10.85 -16.72 18.13
CA GLY A 335 -10.04 -16.40 19.31
C GLY A 335 -8.56 -16.81 19.18
N ASP A 336 -7.97 -16.64 17.99
CA ASP A 336 -6.58 -16.96 17.68
C ASP A 336 -6.23 -18.46 17.82
N ALA A 337 -7.24 -19.32 17.78
CA ALA A 337 -7.06 -20.76 17.90
C ALA A 337 -6.28 -21.29 16.70
N VAL A 338 -5.10 -21.85 16.93
CA VAL A 338 -4.27 -22.46 15.89
C VAL A 338 -4.67 -23.91 15.73
N ARG A 339 -5.09 -24.31 14.52
CA ARG A 339 -5.52 -25.67 14.22
C ARG A 339 -4.54 -26.33 13.26
N ASN A 340 -4.00 -27.47 13.67
CA ASN A 340 -3.27 -28.36 12.77
C ASN A 340 -4.26 -29.04 11.82
N VAL A 341 -4.03 -28.95 10.52
CA VAL A 341 -4.95 -29.48 9.51
C VAL A 341 -5.11 -31.00 9.58
N THR A 342 -4.10 -31.74 10.05
CA THR A 342 -4.17 -33.21 10.23
C THR A 342 -4.95 -33.63 11.47
N GLU A 343 -5.26 -32.70 12.37
CA GLU A 343 -5.98 -32.96 13.62
C GLU A 343 -7.43 -32.45 13.60
N LEU A 344 -7.82 -31.77 12.51
CA LEU A 344 -9.17 -31.26 12.32
C LEU A 344 -10.20 -32.39 12.31
N LYS A 345 -11.35 -32.11 12.90
CA LYS A 345 -12.50 -33.00 12.96
C LYS A 345 -13.77 -32.27 12.55
N GLN A 346 -14.77 -33.03 12.14
CA GLN A 346 -16.10 -32.50 11.90
C GLN A 346 -16.59 -31.70 13.13
N GLY A 347 -17.10 -30.50 12.89
CA GLY A 347 -17.56 -29.58 13.92
C GLY A 347 -16.53 -28.55 14.41
N ASP A 348 -15.24 -28.73 14.10
CA ASP A 348 -14.23 -27.72 14.40
C ASP A 348 -14.54 -26.40 13.68
N GLN A 349 -14.25 -25.28 14.36
CA GLN A 349 -14.50 -23.93 13.85
C GLN A 349 -13.20 -23.29 13.34
N LEU A 350 -13.25 -22.76 12.12
CA LEU A 350 -12.17 -22.04 11.46
C LEU A 350 -12.60 -20.59 11.18
N MET A 351 -11.64 -19.68 11.03
CA MET A 351 -11.87 -18.34 10.50
C MET A 351 -11.79 -18.39 8.97
N GLY A 352 -12.73 -17.72 8.32
CA GLY A 352 -12.75 -17.60 6.87
C GLY A 352 -13.40 -16.30 6.40
N TYR A 353 -13.48 -16.15 5.09
CA TYR A 353 -14.09 -15.01 4.43
C TYR A 353 -14.91 -15.48 3.24
N LEU A 354 -16.10 -14.92 3.08
CA LEU A 354 -16.96 -15.12 1.93
C LEU A 354 -16.93 -13.86 1.08
N ALA A 355 -16.56 -14.00 -0.19
CA ALA A 355 -16.67 -12.89 -1.11
C ALA A 355 -18.12 -12.71 -1.55
N THR A 356 -18.56 -11.45 -1.63
CA THR A 356 -19.95 -11.10 -2.00
C THR A 356 -20.23 -11.25 -3.50
N ASP A 357 -19.19 -11.20 -4.34
CA ASP A 357 -19.30 -11.19 -5.79
C ASP A 357 -18.67 -12.45 -6.38
N GLN A 358 -19.26 -12.96 -7.47
CA GLN A 358 -18.60 -13.96 -8.30
C GLN A 358 -17.39 -13.32 -9.00
N ARG A 359 -16.46 -14.12 -9.53
CA ARG A 359 -15.22 -13.59 -10.11
C ARG A 359 -14.96 -14.04 -11.54
N HIS A 360 -14.47 -13.13 -12.37
CA HIS A 360 -13.94 -13.41 -13.71
C HIS A 360 -12.47 -12.95 -13.74
N VAL A 361 -11.54 -13.89 -13.97
CA VAL A 361 -10.08 -13.63 -13.97
C VAL A 361 -9.60 -12.78 -12.78
N GLY A 362 -10.10 -13.09 -11.59
CA GLY A 362 -9.72 -12.41 -10.35
C GLY A 362 -10.50 -11.15 -10.00
N TRP A 363 -11.34 -10.65 -10.90
CA TRP A 363 -12.16 -9.45 -10.69
C TRP A 363 -13.57 -9.80 -10.22
N PRO A 364 -14.15 -9.06 -9.23
CA PRO A 364 -15.54 -9.23 -8.84
C PRO A 364 -16.47 -8.82 -10.00
N VAL A 365 -17.32 -9.73 -10.45
CA VAL A 365 -18.31 -9.54 -11.53
C VAL A 365 -19.60 -10.23 -11.13
N GLY A 366 -20.74 -9.57 -11.31
CA GLY A 366 -22.07 -10.17 -11.16
C GLY A 366 -22.43 -11.08 -12.34
N GLU A 367 -21.66 -12.14 -12.57
CA GLU A 367 -21.90 -13.16 -13.60
C GLU A 367 -22.33 -14.50 -12.98
N PHE A 368 -22.88 -15.40 -13.79
CA PHE A 368 -23.10 -16.80 -13.42
C PHE A 368 -21.84 -17.64 -13.73
N CYS A 369 -21.21 -18.19 -12.70
CA CYS A 369 -20.06 -19.08 -12.73
C CYS A 369 -20.33 -20.32 -11.88
N VAL A 370 -19.84 -21.48 -12.33
CA VAL A 370 -19.96 -22.76 -11.62
C VAL A 370 -18.56 -23.40 -11.56
N GLU A 371 -17.98 -23.41 -10.37
CA GLU A 371 -16.75 -24.14 -10.04
C GLU A 371 -17.15 -25.46 -9.34
N LYS A 372 -16.51 -26.60 -9.67
CA LYS A 372 -16.85 -27.93 -9.11
C LYS A 372 -15.64 -28.66 -8.57
#